data_AF-A0AAU7CFY9-F1
#
_entry.id   AF-A0AAU7CFY9-F1
#
_cell.length_a   1.000
_cell.length_b   1.000
_cell.length_c   1.000
_cell.angle_alpha   90.00
_cell.angle_beta   90.00
_cell.angle_gamma   90.00
#
_symmetry.space_group_name_H-M   'P 1'
#
loop_
_entity.id
_entity.type
_entity.pdbx_description
1 polymer ?
#
loop_
_entity_poly.entity_id
_entity_poly.type
_entity_poly.pdbx_seq_one_letter_code
_entity_poly.pdbx_strand_id
1 'polypeptide(L)'
;MTIARAHLVDPDVARWYHCVTRCVRRAFLLGEGGSDRKLWIENRLQELAGLFSIAVGGFAVLDNHLHVLVRLDPQRAEAWSDEEVVRRWGRLFPPRDQARQPLEVSQAWVEGRLKDEGWVATARQRLQSLSWFMEKRRGHALQSQGRIACPLRPTSFRPTDRSSNLIQFHQSSSFLRVLRVSA
;
A
#
# COMPACT_ATOMS: atom_id res chain seq x y z
N MET A 1 -14.94 -11.00 -19.63
CA MET A 1 -14.43 -9.66 -19.99
C MET A 1 -13.50 -9.16 -18.89
N THR A 2 -12.32 -8.66 -19.24
CA THR A 2 -11.38 -8.04 -18.28
C THR A 2 -11.77 -6.58 -18.07
N ILE A 3 -12.30 -6.24 -16.90
CA ILE A 3 -12.61 -4.86 -16.52
C ILE A 3 -11.30 -4.18 -16.10
N ALA A 4 -11.05 -2.96 -16.58
CA ALA A 4 -9.87 -2.21 -16.16
C ALA A 4 -9.96 -1.91 -14.65
N ARG A 5 -8.83 -2.00 -13.94
CA ARG A 5 -8.78 -1.86 -12.48
C ARG A 5 -9.32 -0.52 -11.97
N ALA A 6 -9.21 0.54 -12.78
CA ALA A 6 -9.80 1.83 -12.48
C ALA A 6 -11.33 1.78 -12.31
N HIS A 7 -12.01 0.84 -12.97
CA HIS A 7 -13.46 0.64 -12.87
C HIS A 7 -13.85 -0.43 -11.83
N LEU A 8 -12.88 -1.08 -11.18
CA LEU A 8 -13.14 -2.08 -10.13
C LEU A 8 -13.17 -1.46 -8.72
N VAL A 9 -12.73 -0.22 -8.59
CA VAL A 9 -12.56 0.47 -7.32
C VAL A 9 -13.40 1.73 -7.37
N ASP A 10 -14.50 1.70 -6.66
CA ASP A 10 -15.39 2.84 -6.47
C ASP A 10 -15.48 3.11 -4.95
N PRO A 11 -14.85 4.19 -4.45
CA PRO A 11 -14.85 4.52 -3.03
C PRO A 11 -16.24 4.93 -2.51
N ASP A 12 -17.17 5.34 -3.38
CA ASP A 12 -18.53 5.75 -3.02
C ASP A 12 -19.47 4.55 -2.88
N VAL A 13 -19.25 3.50 -3.68
CA VAL A 13 -20.05 2.26 -3.64
C VAL A 13 -19.55 1.28 -2.57
N ALA A 14 -18.24 1.05 -2.49
CA ALA A 14 -17.65 0.11 -1.55
C ALA A 14 -16.38 0.71 -0.93
N ARG A 15 -16.40 0.82 0.40
CA ARG A 15 -15.23 1.35 1.14
C ARG A 15 -14.22 0.27 1.47
N TRP A 16 -14.63 -0.99 1.58
CA TRP A 16 -13.76 -2.11 1.97
C TRP A 16 -13.41 -3.01 0.79
N TYR A 17 -12.12 -3.31 0.67
CA TYR A 17 -11.58 -4.17 -0.37
C TYR A 17 -10.70 -5.26 0.21
N HIS A 18 -10.97 -6.49 -0.19
CA HIS A 18 -10.05 -7.61 -0.01
C HIS A 18 -9.11 -7.70 -1.20
N CYS A 19 -7.83 -7.44 -0.93
CA CYS A 19 -6.76 -7.49 -1.90
C CYS A 19 -5.97 -8.78 -1.72
N VAL A 20 -5.92 -9.62 -2.76
CA VAL A 20 -5.13 -10.86 -2.73
C VAL A 20 -4.04 -10.80 -3.77
N THR A 21 -2.81 -11.07 -3.34
CA THR A 21 -1.65 -11.12 -4.21
C THR A 21 -0.94 -12.46 -4.08
N ARG A 22 -0.59 -13.10 -5.19
CA ARG A 22 0.02 -14.44 -5.23
C ARG A 22 1.40 -14.41 -5.85
N CYS A 23 2.33 -15.23 -5.36
CA CYS A 23 3.60 -15.48 -6.03
C CYS A 23 3.37 -16.16 -7.39
N VAL A 24 4.02 -15.65 -8.44
CA VAL A 24 4.02 -16.28 -9.77
C VAL A 24 4.59 -17.70 -9.65
N ARG A 25 4.06 -18.60 -10.49
CA ARG A 25 4.32 -20.03 -10.47
C ARG A 25 4.00 -20.73 -9.13
N ARG A 26 3.24 -20.09 -8.23
CA ARG A 26 2.91 -20.59 -6.88
C ARG A 26 4.15 -20.90 -6.04
N ALA A 27 5.27 -20.23 -6.32
CA ALA A 27 6.50 -20.38 -5.54
C ALA A 27 6.29 -19.90 -4.09
N PHE A 28 6.96 -20.54 -3.13
CA PHE A 28 6.87 -20.24 -1.70
C PHE A 28 7.88 -19.16 -1.27
N LEU A 29 7.98 -18.08 -2.07
CA LEU A 29 9.00 -17.04 -1.90
C LEU A 29 8.86 -16.24 -0.60
N LEU A 30 7.72 -16.35 0.10
CA LEU A 30 7.51 -15.70 1.39
C LEU A 30 7.78 -16.66 2.57
N GLY A 31 7.92 -17.97 2.30
CA GLY A 31 8.33 -18.98 3.28
C GLY A 31 9.83 -19.31 3.19
N GLU A 32 10.39 -19.31 1.98
CA GLU A 32 11.83 -19.49 1.77
C GLU A 32 12.59 -18.23 2.17
N GLY A 33 13.59 -18.31 3.05
CA GLY A 33 14.43 -17.18 3.48
C GLY A 33 14.07 -16.52 4.82
N GLY A 34 13.24 -17.15 5.65
CA GLY A 34 13.04 -16.78 7.07
C GLY A 34 11.95 -15.73 7.36
N SER A 35 11.71 -15.50 8.65
CA SER A 35 10.73 -14.55 9.21
C SER A 35 10.88 -13.12 8.72
N ASP A 36 12.08 -12.76 8.26
CA ASP A 36 12.46 -11.38 7.95
C ASP A 36 11.69 -10.84 6.74
N ARG A 37 11.34 -11.69 5.77
CA ARG A 37 10.53 -11.28 4.61
C ARG A 37 9.10 -10.94 5.01
N LYS A 38 8.52 -11.76 5.88
CA LYS A 38 7.16 -11.51 6.40
C LYS A 38 7.17 -10.21 7.19
N LEU A 39 8.09 -10.07 8.14
CA LEU A 39 8.25 -8.85 8.95
C LEU A 39 8.47 -7.60 8.09
N TRP A 40 9.27 -7.71 7.01
CA TRP A 40 9.47 -6.60 6.08
C TRP A 40 8.16 -6.17 5.39
N ILE A 41 7.32 -7.13 4.97
CA ILE A 41 6.01 -6.84 4.39
C ILE A 41 5.10 -6.18 5.42
N GLU A 42 5.10 -6.65 6.68
CA GLU A 42 4.31 -6.06 7.77
C GLU A 42 4.70 -4.61 8.00
N ASN A 43 6.00 -4.34 8.18
CA ASN A 43 6.53 -3.00 8.39
C ASN A 43 6.19 -2.08 7.21
N ARG A 44 6.28 -2.58 5.97
CA ARG A 44 5.94 -1.81 4.78
C ARG A 44 4.45 -1.51 4.68
N LEU A 45 3.58 -2.44 5.05
CA LEU A 45 2.13 -2.21 5.10
C LEU A 45 1.77 -1.17 6.16
N GLN A 46 2.42 -1.21 7.32
CA GLN A 46 2.24 -0.23 8.38
C GLN A 46 2.69 1.17 7.95
N GLU A 47 3.86 1.28 7.31
CA GLU A 47 4.36 2.54 6.76
C GLU A 47 3.37 3.13 5.74
N LEU A 48 2.90 2.31 4.80
CA LEU A 48 1.94 2.77 3.79
C LEU A 48 0.59 3.16 4.38
N ALA A 49 0.10 2.47 5.41
CA ALA A 49 -1.13 2.84 6.11
C ALA A 49 -1.00 4.20 6.83
N GLY A 50 0.22 4.59 7.21
CA GLY A 50 0.51 5.90 7.78
C GLY A 50 0.58 7.02 6.73
N LEU A 51 0.92 6.70 5.49
CA LEU A 51 1.11 7.68 4.40
C LEU A 51 -0.14 7.87 3.54
N PHE A 52 -0.83 6.79 3.17
CA PHE A 52 -2.01 6.80 2.32
C PHE A 52 -3.28 7.06 3.14
N SER A 53 -4.34 7.54 2.48
CA SER A 53 -5.67 7.68 3.09
C SER A 53 -6.45 6.38 2.99
N ILE A 54 -5.76 5.28 3.34
CA ILE A 54 -6.26 3.91 3.25
C ILE A 54 -5.95 3.24 4.59
N ALA A 55 -6.99 2.83 5.29
CA ALA A 55 -6.84 2.09 6.54
C ALA A 55 -6.66 0.60 6.24
N VAL A 56 -5.68 -0.05 6.86
CA VAL A 56 -5.49 -1.51 6.77
C VAL A 56 -6.23 -2.16 7.93
N GLY A 57 -7.34 -2.85 7.64
CA GLY A 57 -8.13 -3.54 8.67
C GLY A 57 -7.52 -4.87 9.12
N GLY A 58 -6.68 -5.48 8.28
CA GLY A 58 -5.98 -6.72 8.60
C GLY A 58 -5.22 -7.26 7.41
N PHE A 59 -4.26 -8.14 7.68
CA PHE A 59 -3.54 -8.84 6.62
C PHE A 59 -3.13 -10.24 7.09
N ALA A 60 -2.85 -11.11 6.12
CA ALA A 60 -2.28 -12.44 6.34
C ALA A 60 -1.17 -12.67 5.30
N VAL A 61 0.04 -12.95 5.79
CA VAL A 61 1.21 -13.26 4.96
C VAL A 61 1.45 -14.77 5.00
N LEU A 62 0.95 -15.47 3.99
CA LEU A 62 1.22 -16.89 3.76
C LEU A 62 2.47 -17.04 2.89
N ASP A 63 3.01 -18.25 2.82
CA ASP A 63 4.29 -18.52 2.16
C ASP A 63 4.27 -18.26 0.64
N ASN A 64 3.08 -18.25 0.04
CA ASN A 64 2.87 -18.07 -1.40
C ASN A 64 1.81 -16.99 -1.74
N HIS A 65 1.13 -16.42 -0.73
CA HIS A 65 0.05 -15.44 -0.93
C HIS A 65 0.05 -14.37 0.18
N LEU A 66 -0.32 -13.15 -0.20
CA LEU A 66 -0.61 -12.04 0.70
C LEU A 66 -2.08 -11.66 0.57
N HIS A 67 -2.79 -11.68 1.69
CA HIS A 67 -4.14 -11.14 1.83
C HIS A 67 -4.08 -9.83 2.60
N VAL A 68 -4.72 -8.77 2.11
CA VAL A 68 -4.82 -7.47 2.80
C VAL A 68 -6.27 -7.00 2.70
N LEU A 69 -6.87 -6.70 3.85
CA LEU A 69 -8.16 -6.05 3.95
C LEU A 69 -7.92 -4.55 4.16
N VAL A 70 -8.44 -3.73 3.25
CA VAL A 70 -8.23 -2.29 3.28
C VAL A 70 -9.56 -1.54 3.20
N ARG A 71 -9.62 -0.38 3.86
CA ARG A 71 -10.73 0.58 3.78
C ARG A 71 -10.23 1.87 3.14
N LEU A 72 -10.88 2.32 2.08
CA LEU A 72 -10.63 3.63 1.47
C LEU A 72 -11.30 4.72 2.30
N ASP A 73 -10.55 5.79 2.57
CA ASP A 73 -11.01 6.94 3.35
C ASP A 73 -10.65 8.24 2.63
N PRO A 74 -11.41 8.64 1.58
CA PRO A 74 -11.11 9.86 0.82
C PRO A 74 -11.22 11.13 1.68
N GLN A 75 -12.15 11.15 2.64
CA GLN A 75 -12.34 12.27 3.58
C GLN A 75 -11.08 12.55 4.39
N ARG A 76 -10.33 11.51 4.79
CA ARG A 76 -9.04 11.69 5.47
C ARG A 76 -8.05 12.48 4.62
N ALA A 77 -8.00 12.24 3.31
CA ALA A 77 -7.11 12.97 2.42
C ALA A 77 -7.61 14.38 2.07
N GLU A 78 -8.90 14.62 2.11
CA GLU A 78 -9.47 15.97 1.97
C GLU A 78 -9.12 16.85 3.18
N ALA A 79 -9.10 16.26 4.38
CA ALA A 79 -8.73 16.96 5.61
C ALA A 79 -7.25 17.35 5.71
N TRP A 80 -6.38 16.83 4.83
CA TRP A 80 -4.95 17.19 4.85
C TRP A 80 -4.70 18.56 4.23
N SER A 81 -3.77 19.30 4.83
CA SER A 81 -3.19 20.49 4.19
C SER A 81 -2.31 20.07 3.01
N ASP A 82 -2.11 20.98 2.06
CA ASP A 82 -1.23 20.75 0.93
C ASP A 82 0.21 20.43 1.36
N GLU A 83 0.67 21.05 2.45
CA GLU A 83 1.97 20.77 3.06
C GLU A 83 2.06 19.32 3.55
N GLU A 84 1.01 18.83 4.19
CA GLU A 84 0.93 17.45 4.69
C GLU A 84 0.93 16.44 3.53
N VAL A 85 0.22 16.74 2.44
CA VAL A 85 0.23 15.92 1.21
C VAL A 85 1.64 15.83 0.64
N VAL A 86 2.35 16.95 0.54
CA VAL A 86 3.72 17.03 0.01
C VAL A 86 4.69 16.26 0.92
N ARG A 87 4.58 16.40 2.24
CA ARG A 87 5.42 15.67 3.20
C ARG A 87 5.18 14.17 3.14
N ARG A 88 3.93 13.72 3.09
CA ARG A 88 3.57 12.30 2.91
C ARG A 88 4.12 11.76 1.59
N TRP A 89 4.02 12.55 0.53
CA TRP A 89 4.59 12.20 -0.77
C TRP A 89 6.11 12.08 -0.71
N GLY A 90 6.79 13.02 -0.08
CA GLY A 90 8.25 13.01 0.10
C GLY A 90 8.75 11.83 0.93
N ARG A 91 7.99 11.39 1.94
CA ARG A 91 8.31 10.15 2.67
C ARG A 91 8.22 8.90 1.78
N LEU A 92 7.25 8.88 0.87
CA LEU A 92 7.08 7.78 -0.08
C LEU A 92 8.13 7.79 -1.21
N PHE A 93 8.48 8.99 -1.69
CA PHE A 93 9.43 9.26 -2.75
C PHE A 93 10.39 10.37 -2.32
N PRO A 94 11.43 10.02 -1.55
CA PRO A 94 12.39 11.02 -1.10
C PRO A 94 13.07 11.67 -2.31
N PRO A 95 13.31 13.00 -2.27
CA PRO A 95 14.16 13.64 -3.26
C PRO A 95 15.48 12.90 -3.37
N ARG A 96 16.08 12.88 -4.55
CA ARG A 96 17.37 12.22 -4.75
C ARG A 96 18.41 13.22 -5.20
N ASP A 97 19.62 13.06 -4.69
CA ASP A 97 20.78 13.82 -5.16
C ASP A 97 21.25 13.32 -6.53
N GLN A 98 22.31 13.94 -7.05
CA GLN A 98 22.93 13.54 -8.32
C GLN A 98 23.50 12.10 -8.27
N ALA A 99 23.85 11.61 -7.08
CA ALA A 99 24.29 10.24 -6.83
C ALA A 99 23.13 9.25 -6.62
N ARG A 100 21.87 9.69 -6.83
CA ARG A 100 20.63 8.93 -6.63
C ARG A 100 20.37 8.51 -5.19
N GLN A 101 21.04 9.11 -4.21
CA GLN A 101 20.82 8.86 -2.78
C GLN A 101 19.57 9.59 -2.29
N PRO A 102 18.74 8.97 -1.42
CA PRO A 102 17.63 9.65 -0.77
C PRO A 102 18.13 10.83 0.06
N LEU A 103 17.59 12.02 -0.23
CA LEU A 103 17.74 13.23 0.56
C LEU A 103 16.57 13.33 1.54
N GLU A 104 16.82 13.97 2.67
CA GLU A 104 15.75 14.32 3.59
C GLU A 104 14.78 15.33 2.95
N VAL A 105 13.51 15.20 3.30
CA VAL A 105 12.45 16.11 2.86
C VAL A 105 12.59 17.41 3.65
N SER A 106 13.44 18.31 3.16
CA SER A 106 13.67 19.62 3.77
C SER A 106 12.47 20.55 3.57
N GLN A 107 12.32 21.55 4.45
CA GLN A 107 11.24 22.53 4.32
C GLN A 107 11.32 23.29 2.98
N ALA A 108 12.53 23.63 2.52
CA ALA A 108 12.74 24.25 1.22
C ALA A 108 12.24 23.39 0.04
N TRP A 109 12.38 22.06 0.14
CA TRP A 109 11.83 21.16 -0.87
C TRP A 109 10.30 21.14 -0.85
N VAL A 110 9.70 21.14 0.34
CA VAL A 110 8.24 21.18 0.51
C VAL A 110 7.67 22.47 -0.07
N GLU A 111 8.25 23.63 0.28
CA GLU A 111 7.86 24.94 -0.26
C GLU A 111 8.02 25.01 -1.77
N GLY A 112 9.07 24.41 -2.33
CA GLY A 112 9.26 24.33 -3.77
C GLY A 112 8.15 23.55 -4.48
N ARG A 113 7.62 22.49 -3.85
CA ARG A 113 6.52 21.68 -4.38
C ARG A 113 5.15 22.30 -4.17
N LEU A 114 4.97 23.08 -3.10
CA LEU A 114 3.73 23.79 -2.82
C LEU A 114 3.39 24.85 -3.86
N LYS A 115 4.40 25.36 -4.61
CA LYS A 115 4.17 26.31 -5.71
C LYS A 115 3.42 25.71 -6.89
N ASP A 116 3.34 24.38 -7.00
CA ASP A 116 2.66 23.67 -8.07
C ASP A 116 1.38 23.01 -7.54
N GLU A 117 0.30 23.78 -7.52
CA GLU A 117 -1.02 23.33 -7.04
C GLU A 117 -1.54 22.11 -7.83
N GLY A 118 -1.28 22.06 -9.14
CA GLY A 118 -1.69 20.94 -9.99
C GLY A 118 -0.97 19.63 -9.62
N TRP A 119 0.31 19.73 -9.28
CA TRP A 119 1.08 18.61 -8.76
C TRP A 119 0.55 18.15 -7.40
N VAL A 120 0.24 19.08 -6.49
CA VAL A 120 -0.30 18.74 -5.15
C VAL A 120 -1.65 18.02 -5.27
N ALA A 121 -2.56 18.52 -6.11
CA ALA A 121 -3.84 17.87 -6.37
C ALA A 121 -3.66 16.45 -6.92
N THR A 122 -2.74 16.27 -7.86
CA THR A 122 -2.39 14.95 -8.41
C THR A 122 -1.81 14.03 -7.33
N ALA A 123 -0.92 14.53 -6.49
CA ALA A 123 -0.33 13.78 -5.39
C ALA A 123 -1.40 13.32 -4.39
N ARG A 124 -2.34 14.21 -4.03
CA ARG A 124 -3.48 13.92 -3.15
C ARG A 124 -4.35 12.80 -3.72
N GLN A 125 -4.74 12.87 -5.00
CA GLN A 125 -5.50 11.80 -5.65
C GLN A 125 -4.77 10.46 -5.64
N ARG A 126 -3.45 10.47 -5.87
CA ARG A 126 -2.63 9.24 -5.86
C ARG A 126 -2.52 8.63 -4.47
N LEU A 127 -2.44 9.44 -3.41
CA LEU A 127 -2.42 8.97 -2.02
C LEU A 127 -3.76 8.41 -1.55
N GLN A 128 -4.85 8.65 -2.29
CA GLN A 128 -6.16 8.03 -2.08
C GLN A 128 -6.35 6.73 -2.89
N SER A 129 -5.51 6.49 -3.90
CA SER A 129 -5.73 5.41 -4.85
C SER A 129 -5.27 4.05 -4.34
N LEU A 130 -6.19 3.09 -4.32
CA LEU A 130 -5.91 1.69 -3.99
C LEU A 130 -4.86 1.06 -4.92
N SER A 131 -4.90 1.42 -6.21
CA SER A 131 -3.95 0.89 -7.19
C SER A 131 -2.53 1.34 -6.88
N TRP A 132 -2.35 2.62 -6.50
CA TRP A 132 -1.06 3.15 -6.07
C TRP A 132 -0.57 2.50 -4.79
N PHE A 133 -1.44 2.33 -3.79
CA PHE A 133 -1.11 1.60 -2.57
C PHE A 133 -0.61 0.18 -2.85
N MET A 134 -1.32 -0.58 -3.70
CA MET A 134 -0.94 -1.95 -4.04
C MET A 134 0.32 -2.05 -4.92
N GLU A 135 0.66 -1.00 -5.66
CA GLU A 135 1.93 -0.93 -6.39
C GLU A 135 3.10 -0.68 -5.43
N LYS A 136 2.97 0.31 -4.53
CA LYS A 136 4.07 0.77 -3.67
C LYS A 136 4.35 -0.12 -2.46
N ARG A 137 3.47 -1.09 -2.17
CA ARG A 137 3.73 -2.16 -1.18
C ARG A 137 4.97 -3.00 -1.47
N ARG A 138 5.43 -3.04 -2.73
CA ARG A 138 6.65 -3.77 -3.10
C ARG A 138 7.92 -3.07 -2.63
N GLY A 139 7.87 -1.77 -2.29
CA GLY A 139 9.03 -1.00 -1.84
C GLY A 139 10.10 -0.80 -2.93
N HIS A 140 10.91 0.26 -2.80
CA HIS A 140 12.07 0.47 -3.67
C HIS A 140 13.25 -0.45 -3.31
N ALA A 141 13.35 -0.89 -2.05
CA ALA A 141 14.40 -1.78 -1.58
C ALA A 141 14.41 -3.17 -2.26
N LEU A 142 13.25 -3.66 -2.73
CA LEU A 142 13.20 -4.89 -3.52
C LEU A 142 13.75 -4.71 -4.95
N GLN A 143 13.79 -3.48 -5.48
CA GLN A 143 14.32 -3.22 -6.81
C GLN A 143 15.86 -3.13 -6.82
N SER A 144 16.48 -2.60 -5.76
CA SER A 144 17.94 -2.42 -5.70
C SER A 144 18.72 -3.68 -5.35
N GLN A 145 18.09 -4.71 -4.76
CA GLN A 145 18.77 -5.96 -4.40
C GLN A 145 18.85 -7.00 -5.54
N GLY A 146 18.41 -6.69 -6.77
CA GLY A 146 18.61 -7.54 -7.96
C GLY A 146 18.08 -8.98 -7.87
N ARG A 147 17.41 -9.38 -6.79
CA ARG A 147 17.08 -10.78 -6.49
C ARG A 147 15.62 -11.03 -6.15
N ILE A 148 14.80 -10.01 -5.96
CA ILE A 148 13.39 -10.20 -5.60
C ILE A 148 12.50 -9.21 -6.37
N ALA A 149 12.43 -9.37 -7.69
CA ALA A 149 11.15 -9.17 -8.33
C ALA A 149 10.28 -10.36 -7.90
N CYS A 150 9.69 -10.34 -6.70
CA CYS A 150 8.67 -11.32 -6.35
C CYS A 150 7.58 -11.08 -7.39
N PRO A 151 7.43 -11.95 -8.42
CA PRO A 151 6.59 -11.63 -9.55
C PRO A 151 5.20 -11.93 -9.03
N LEU A 152 4.65 -10.95 -8.33
CA LEU A 152 3.38 -11.08 -7.68
C LEU A 152 2.35 -10.86 -8.77
N ARG A 153 1.48 -11.87 -9.01
CA ARG A 153 0.38 -11.77 -9.98
C ARG A 153 -0.46 -10.52 -9.68
N PRO A 154 -1.18 -10.01 -10.69
CA PRO A 154 -2.09 -8.90 -10.50
C PRO A 154 -2.98 -9.16 -9.27
N THR A 155 -2.90 -8.27 -8.28
CA THR A 155 -3.82 -8.24 -7.15
C THR A 155 -5.27 -8.27 -7.64
N SER A 156 -6.06 -9.21 -7.14
CA SER A 156 -7.51 -9.21 -7.31
C SER A 156 -8.14 -8.33 -6.24
N PHE A 157 -9.05 -7.44 -6.65
CA PHE A 157 -9.86 -6.63 -5.75
C PHE A 157 -11.23 -7.24 -5.64
N ARG A 158 -11.72 -7.44 -4.42
CA ARG A 158 -13.11 -7.81 -4.17
C ARG A 158 -13.70 -6.84 -3.16
N PRO A 159 -14.81 -6.15 -3.47
CA PRO A 159 -15.53 -5.38 -2.47
C PRO A 159 -16.08 -6.34 -1.40
N THR A 160 -16.09 -5.90 -0.16
CA THR A 160 -16.57 -6.69 0.98
C THR A 160 -17.49 -5.84 1.85
N ASP A 161 -18.63 -6.37 2.29
CA ASP A 161 -19.46 -5.69 3.30
C ASP A 161 -18.82 -5.84 4.70
N ARG A 162 -18.99 -4.81 5.55
CA ARG A 162 -18.52 -4.75 6.94
C ARG A 162 -19.11 -5.88 7.79
N SER A 163 -20.29 -6.39 7.43
CA SER A 163 -20.97 -7.52 8.09
C SER A 163 -20.27 -8.87 7.85
N SER A 164 -19.48 -8.99 6.78
CA SER A 164 -18.73 -10.21 6.42
C SER A 164 -17.39 -10.33 7.17
N ASN A 165 -17.24 -9.66 8.32
CA ASN A 165 -16.02 -9.60 9.13
C ASN A 165 -15.52 -10.96 9.68
N LEU A 166 -16.22 -12.05 9.40
CA LEU A 166 -15.63 -13.38 9.30
C LEU A 166 -15.56 -13.79 7.83
N ILE A 167 -14.54 -13.33 7.11
CA ILE A 167 -13.93 -14.24 6.15
C ILE A 167 -13.38 -15.35 7.04
N GLN A 168 -14.11 -16.46 7.13
CA GLN A 168 -13.64 -17.69 7.75
C GLN A 168 -12.36 -18.08 6.98
N PHE A 169 -11.22 -17.61 7.47
CA PHE A 169 -9.94 -18.24 7.21
C PHE A 169 -10.04 -19.60 7.88
N HIS A 170 -10.60 -20.57 7.16
CA HIS A 170 -10.75 -21.94 7.64
C HIS A 170 -9.36 -22.39 8.08
N GLN A 171 -9.30 -22.79 9.34
CA GLN A 171 -8.08 -22.92 10.10
C GLN A 171 -7.06 -23.83 9.40
N SER A 172 -5.93 -23.26 9.03
CA SER A 172 -4.62 -23.90 9.20
C SER A 172 -3.55 -22.86 8.89
N SER A 173 -2.61 -22.68 9.82
CA SER A 173 -1.49 -21.75 9.78
C SER A 173 -1.77 -20.36 10.38
N SER A 174 -1.13 -20.18 11.53
CA SER A 174 -0.95 -19.00 12.36
C SER A 174 -0.64 -17.73 11.55
N PHE A 175 -0.88 -16.55 12.13
CA PHE A 175 -0.59 -15.20 11.58
C PHE A 175 -1.72 -14.52 10.79
N LEU A 176 -2.90 -14.42 11.39
CA LEU A 176 -3.79 -13.27 11.14
C LEU A 176 -3.38 -12.16 12.11
N ARG A 177 -2.81 -11.05 11.62
CA ARG A 177 -2.49 -9.87 12.44
C ARG A 177 -3.40 -8.71 12.05
N VAL A 178 -4.11 -8.18 13.05
CA VAL A 178 -4.91 -6.97 12.93
C VAL A 178 -3.97 -5.79 13.20
N LEU A 179 -3.69 -5.00 12.16
CA LEU A 179 -3.01 -3.71 12.33
C LEU A 179 -4.03 -2.75 12.96
N ARG A 180 -3.96 -2.54 14.28
CA ARG A 180 -4.60 -1.37 14.90
C ARG A 180 -3.77 -0.15 14.53
N VAL A 181 -4.01 0.41 13.35
CA VAL A 181 -3.57 1.79 13.07
C VAL A 181 -4.59 2.69 13.76
N SER A 182 -4.19 3.31 14.88
CA SER A 182 -5.00 4.30 15.57
C SER A 182 -5.44 5.39 14.60
N ALA A 183 -6.72 5.75 14.70
CA ALA A 183 -7.41 6.74 13.89
C ALA A 183 -6.67 8.09 13.89
#